data_AF-A0AAT9I0I0-F1
#
_entry.id   AF-A0AAT9I0I0-F1
#
_cell.length_a   1.000
_cell.length_b   1.000
_cell.length_c   1.000
_cell.angle_alpha   90.00
_cell.angle_beta   90.00
_cell.angle_gamma   90.00
#
_symmetry.space_group_name_H-M   'P 1'
#
loop_
_entity.id
_entity.type
_entity.pdbx_description
1 polymer ?
#
loop_
_entity_poly.entity_id
_entity_poly.type
_entity_poly.pdbx_seq_one_letter_code
_entity_poly.pdbx_strand_id
1 'polypeptide(L)'
;MTALPPFEDEAADRIAHCDACGERGALTSYLLRHEDGSTMQLGTTCAGPYANLPVTVLRDLWNLLRCCLTAEPYEPGEVPPDLRLHVDQVLEYAVALTVQAGYVKRGGGWTTAEQVRALLLGGAGREAVDQLHEHLRAAGNVDATAAAVRDWCLHGDAAASGYRRKLARAVEQDLAPADIGLVVSAVPMYLREAQRRLTAEDRESITATVTEVSLLTSQWGERRRVRLADGAGRLYAWDSMTKPFPEEGQRLRVTGRVVRNAVREGMVETYLTRCRVAPA
;
A
#
# COMPACT_ATOMS: atom_id res chain seq x y z
N MET A 1 19.11 3.03 -36.35
CA MET A 1 18.68 2.78 -34.96
C MET A 1 17.27 2.22 -34.97
N THR A 2 17.07 1.02 -34.45
CA THR A 2 15.75 0.43 -34.23
C THR A 2 15.59 0.30 -32.73
N ALA A 3 14.60 0.97 -32.15
CA ALA A 3 14.25 0.80 -30.74
C ALA A 3 13.40 -0.47 -30.62
N LEU A 4 13.91 -1.48 -29.91
CA LEU A 4 13.14 -2.68 -29.61
C LEU A 4 12.36 -2.48 -28.30
N PRO A 5 11.15 -3.05 -28.17
CA PRO A 5 10.37 -2.93 -26.94
C PRO A 5 11.10 -3.59 -25.76
N PRO A 6 10.85 -3.16 -24.51
CA PRO A 6 11.50 -3.71 -23.30
C PRO A 6 11.07 -5.15 -22.96
N PHE A 7 10.37 -5.83 -23.88
CA PHE A 7 9.72 -7.11 -23.67
C PHE A 7 10.67 -8.30 -23.45
N GLU A 8 11.96 -8.19 -23.82
CA GLU A 8 12.89 -9.31 -23.62
C GLU A 8 13.34 -9.48 -22.16
N ASP A 9 13.29 -8.44 -21.32
CA ASP A 9 13.68 -8.53 -19.91
C ASP A 9 12.53 -8.89 -18.96
N GLU A 10 11.28 -8.49 -19.28
CA GLU A 10 10.09 -8.99 -18.56
C GLU A 10 9.91 -10.51 -18.76
N ALA A 11 10.36 -11.06 -19.90
CA ALA A 11 10.34 -12.49 -20.17
C ALA A 11 11.50 -13.28 -19.53
N ALA A 12 12.56 -12.59 -19.08
CA ALA A 12 13.80 -13.23 -18.60
C ALA A 12 14.01 -13.12 -17.07
N ASP A 13 13.07 -12.53 -16.33
CA ASP A 13 13.14 -12.35 -14.87
C ASP A 13 14.40 -11.54 -14.44
N ARG A 14 14.86 -10.63 -15.32
CA ARG A 14 16.05 -9.81 -15.09
C ARG A 14 15.65 -8.39 -14.68
N ILE A 15 16.29 -7.89 -13.63
CA ILE A 15 16.12 -6.51 -13.17
C ILE A 15 16.64 -5.57 -14.26
N ALA A 16 15.78 -4.70 -14.78
CA ALA A 16 16.16 -3.66 -15.74
C ALA A 16 17.38 -2.87 -15.24
N HIS A 17 18.38 -2.71 -16.10
CA HIS A 17 19.63 -2.04 -15.79
C HIS A 17 20.07 -1.13 -16.93
N CYS A 18 20.99 -0.21 -16.64
CA CYS A 18 21.61 0.64 -17.65
C CYS A 18 23.04 0.18 -17.90
N ASP A 19 23.36 -0.26 -19.11
CA ASP A 19 24.71 -0.69 -19.50
C ASP A 19 25.74 0.45 -19.44
N ALA A 20 25.30 1.71 -19.55
CA ALA A 20 26.19 2.86 -19.54
C ALA A 20 26.56 3.35 -18.13
N CYS A 21 25.61 3.42 -17.20
CA CYS A 21 25.85 3.94 -15.84
C CYS A 21 25.79 2.87 -14.75
N GLY A 22 25.39 1.64 -15.06
CA GLY A 22 25.30 0.52 -14.14
C GLY A 22 24.13 0.59 -13.15
N GLU A 23 23.26 1.59 -13.25
CA GLU A 23 22.08 1.75 -12.38
C GLU A 23 21.11 0.57 -12.58
N ARG A 24 20.66 -0.04 -11.48
CA ARG A 24 19.78 -1.23 -11.46
C ARG A 24 18.48 -0.91 -10.74
N GLY A 25 17.37 -1.30 -11.33
CA GLY A 25 16.05 -1.17 -10.73
C GLY A 25 15.56 0.29 -10.74
N ALA A 26 14.38 0.48 -11.32
CA ALA A 26 13.74 1.76 -11.61
C ALA A 26 14.42 2.52 -12.75
N LEU A 27 13.89 2.37 -13.96
CA LEU A 27 13.85 3.37 -15.04
C LEU A 27 13.17 2.72 -16.25
N THR A 28 12.38 3.49 -16.99
CA THR A 28 12.09 3.15 -18.38
C THR A 28 13.44 3.06 -19.10
N SER A 29 13.80 1.85 -19.53
CA SER A 29 15.01 1.55 -20.27
C SER A 29 14.65 1.29 -21.74
N TYR A 30 15.59 1.60 -22.63
CA TYR A 30 15.45 1.44 -24.06
C TYR A 30 16.52 0.47 -24.55
N LEU A 31 16.11 -0.52 -25.35
CA LEU A 31 17.04 -1.38 -26.08
C LEU A 31 17.39 -0.69 -27.40
N LEU A 32 18.65 -0.30 -27.54
CA LEU A 32 19.18 0.36 -28.73
C LEU A 32 20.09 -0.60 -29.47
N ARG A 33 19.84 -0.78 -30.77
CA ARG A 33 20.74 -1.55 -31.65
C ARG A 33 21.74 -0.63 -32.34
N HIS A 34 23.02 -0.93 -32.19
CA HIS A 34 24.14 -0.33 -32.89
C HIS A 34 24.19 -0.73 -34.38
N GLU A 35 25.01 -0.02 -35.15
CA GLU A 35 25.23 -0.31 -36.58
C GLU A 35 25.98 -1.62 -36.81
N ASP A 36 26.82 -2.05 -35.86
CA ASP A 36 27.53 -3.32 -35.87
C ASP A 36 26.65 -4.53 -35.48
N GLY A 37 25.38 -4.29 -35.17
CA GLY A 37 24.41 -5.31 -34.78
C GLY A 37 24.37 -5.63 -33.28
N SER A 38 25.25 -5.05 -32.48
CA SER A 38 25.19 -5.20 -31.01
C SER A 38 24.03 -4.40 -30.41
N THR A 39 23.55 -4.82 -29.23
CA THR A 39 22.44 -4.20 -28.51
C THR A 39 22.87 -3.76 -27.13
N MET A 40 22.38 -2.60 -26.69
CA MET A 40 22.58 -2.08 -25.33
C MET A 40 21.25 -1.68 -24.70
N GLN A 41 21.08 -1.97 -23.42
CA GLN A 41 19.98 -1.51 -22.59
C GLN A 41 20.39 -0.22 -21.87
N LEU A 42 19.72 0.88 -22.19
CA LEU A 42 20.06 2.20 -21.63
C LEU A 42 18.89 2.81 -20.88
N GLY A 43 19.15 3.35 -19.70
CA GLY A 43 18.19 4.19 -19.00
C GLY A 43 17.87 5.47 -19.78
N THR A 44 16.71 6.06 -19.51
CA THR A 44 16.20 7.26 -20.22
C THR A 44 17.19 8.42 -20.30
N THR A 45 17.98 8.65 -19.24
CA THR A 45 19.00 9.70 -19.18
C THR A 45 20.24 9.38 -20.03
N CYS A 46 20.61 8.11 -20.14
CA CYS A 46 21.77 7.65 -20.92
C CYS A 46 21.43 7.46 -22.40
N ALA A 47 20.17 7.15 -22.73
CA ALA A 47 19.72 6.92 -24.10
C ALA A 47 19.78 8.18 -24.98
N GLY A 48 19.50 9.36 -24.42
CA GLY A 48 19.50 10.63 -25.18
C GLY A 48 20.85 11.00 -25.79
N PRO A 49 21.92 11.14 -24.97
CA PRO A 49 23.27 11.40 -25.47
C PRO A 49 23.76 10.32 -26.45
N TYR A 50 23.44 9.07 -26.16
CA TYR A 50 23.90 7.94 -26.96
C TYR A 50 23.20 7.87 -28.34
N ALA A 51 21.89 8.16 -28.40
CA ALA A 51 21.13 8.20 -29.65
C ALA A 51 21.28 9.53 -30.42
N ASN A 52 21.99 10.51 -29.85
CA ASN A 52 22.04 11.90 -30.30
C ASN A 52 20.63 12.50 -30.52
N LEU A 53 19.71 12.18 -29.62
CA LEU A 53 18.33 12.65 -29.66
C LEU A 53 17.96 13.26 -28.31
N PRO A 54 17.21 14.38 -28.26
CA PRO A 54 16.70 14.89 -27.00
C PRO A 54 15.87 13.81 -26.28
N VAL A 55 16.06 13.70 -24.96
CA VAL A 55 15.33 12.72 -24.13
C VAL A 55 13.81 12.87 -24.28
N THR A 56 13.32 14.09 -24.47
CA THR A 56 11.91 14.37 -24.76
C THR A 56 11.46 13.71 -26.06
N VAL A 57 12.26 13.81 -27.12
CA VAL A 57 11.97 13.20 -28.42
C VAL A 57 11.97 11.68 -28.34
N LEU A 58 12.90 11.06 -27.61
CA LEU A 58 12.89 9.60 -27.38
C LEU A 58 11.67 9.15 -26.58
N ARG A 59 11.30 9.89 -25.55
CA ARG A 59 10.11 9.60 -24.74
C ARG A 59 8.83 9.79 -25.56
N ASP A 60 8.75 10.83 -26.37
CA ASP A 60 7.58 11.13 -27.20
C ASP A 60 7.46 10.14 -28.37
N LEU A 61 8.58 9.77 -29.01
CA LEU A 61 8.65 8.65 -29.96
C LEU A 61 8.28 7.34 -29.30
N TRP A 62 8.68 7.10 -28.06
CA TRP A 62 8.28 5.90 -27.33
C TRP A 62 6.80 5.91 -26.96
N ASN A 63 6.25 7.05 -26.55
CA ASN A 63 4.81 7.18 -26.30
C ASN A 63 4.02 7.04 -27.61
N LEU A 64 4.53 7.57 -28.72
CA LEU A 64 3.92 7.47 -30.04
C LEU A 64 4.05 6.04 -30.59
N LEU A 65 5.21 5.41 -30.47
CA LEU A 65 5.45 4.00 -30.79
C LEU A 65 4.62 3.09 -29.89
N ARG A 66 4.47 3.38 -28.58
CA ARG A 66 3.49 2.70 -27.75
C ARG A 66 2.10 2.92 -28.32
N CYS A 67 1.66 4.14 -28.57
CA CYS A 67 0.35 4.38 -29.17
C CYS A 67 0.16 3.70 -30.54
N CYS A 68 1.23 3.49 -31.32
CA CYS A 68 1.22 2.91 -32.66
C CYS A 68 1.60 1.41 -32.72
N LEU A 69 2.15 0.83 -31.65
CA LEU A 69 2.50 -0.58 -31.47
C LEU A 69 1.61 -1.26 -30.41
N THR A 70 0.92 -0.48 -29.58
CA THR A 70 -0.20 -0.93 -28.71
C THR A 70 -1.56 -0.62 -29.33
N ALA A 71 -1.61 0.24 -30.36
CA ALA A 71 -2.62 0.12 -31.39
C ALA A 71 -1.95 -0.53 -32.59
N GLU A 72 -1.98 -1.86 -32.64
CA GLU A 72 -2.16 -2.48 -33.96
C GLU A 72 -3.31 -1.72 -34.63
N PRO A 73 -3.16 -1.24 -35.89
CA PRO A 73 -4.33 -0.80 -36.62
C PRO A 73 -5.25 -2.01 -36.62
N TYR A 74 -6.31 -1.97 -35.80
CA TYR A 74 -7.25 -3.08 -35.76
C TYR A 74 -7.67 -3.35 -37.18
N GLU A 75 -7.30 -4.51 -37.71
CA GLU A 75 -8.06 -5.02 -38.83
C GLU A 75 -9.51 -5.11 -38.33
N PRO A 76 -10.50 -4.62 -39.10
CA PRO A 76 -11.91 -4.73 -38.69
C PRO A 76 -12.26 -6.21 -38.44
N GLY A 77 -12.19 -6.65 -37.19
CA GLY A 77 -12.34 -8.07 -36.82
C GLY A 77 -11.41 -8.58 -35.71
N GLU A 78 -10.32 -7.90 -35.36
CA GLU A 78 -9.41 -8.36 -34.30
C GLU A 78 -9.77 -7.83 -32.90
N VAL A 79 -9.55 -8.66 -31.88
CA VAL A 79 -9.97 -8.43 -30.49
C VAL A 79 -8.90 -7.66 -29.74
N PRO A 80 -9.24 -6.63 -28.95
CA PRO A 80 -8.26 -5.87 -28.19
C PRO A 80 -7.37 -6.69 -27.25
N PRO A 81 -6.10 -6.28 -27.04
CA PRO A 81 -5.26 -6.93 -26.05
C PRO A 81 -5.93 -6.82 -24.69
N ASP A 82 -5.91 -7.92 -23.96
CA ASP A 82 -6.59 -8.01 -22.66
C ASP A 82 -5.89 -7.09 -21.65
N LEU A 83 -6.53 -5.96 -21.32
CA LEU A 83 -6.04 -4.98 -20.35
C LEU A 83 -6.38 -5.35 -18.91
N ARG A 84 -6.82 -6.60 -18.67
CA ARG A 84 -7.11 -7.07 -17.34
C ARG A 84 -5.83 -7.19 -16.52
N LEU A 85 -5.92 -6.80 -15.27
CA LEU A 85 -4.81 -6.70 -14.33
C LEU A 85 -4.91 -7.80 -13.27
N HIS A 86 -3.79 -8.35 -12.83
CA HIS A 86 -3.82 -9.26 -11.70
C HIS A 86 -4.31 -8.56 -10.43
N VAL A 87 -5.31 -9.16 -9.80
CA VAL A 87 -5.98 -8.61 -8.61
C VAL A 87 -5.00 -8.41 -7.46
N ASP A 88 -4.06 -9.34 -7.29
CA ASP A 88 -3.08 -9.30 -6.20
C ASP A 88 -2.21 -8.04 -6.32
N GLN A 89 -1.69 -7.73 -7.51
CA GLN A 89 -0.90 -6.53 -7.77
C GLN A 89 -1.70 -5.23 -7.53
N VAL A 90 -2.97 -5.21 -7.93
CA VAL A 90 -3.87 -4.05 -7.67
C VAL A 90 -4.06 -3.84 -6.17
N LEU A 91 -4.24 -4.91 -5.41
CA LEU A 91 -4.43 -4.87 -3.96
C LEU A 91 -3.15 -4.49 -3.22
N GLU A 92 -1.99 -5.00 -3.64
CA GLU A 92 -0.69 -4.63 -3.08
C GLU A 92 -0.44 -3.13 -3.20
N TYR A 93 -0.62 -2.55 -4.39
CA TYR A 93 -0.44 -1.12 -4.60
C TYR A 93 -1.46 -0.29 -3.81
N ALA A 94 -2.71 -0.75 -3.76
CA ALA A 94 -3.75 -0.10 -2.97
C ALA A 94 -3.45 -0.11 -1.47
N VAL A 95 -2.95 -1.23 -0.93
CA VAL A 95 -2.53 -1.38 0.47
C VAL A 95 -1.34 -0.48 0.77
N ALA A 96 -0.28 -0.55 -0.04
CA ALA A 96 0.92 0.23 0.16
C ALA A 96 0.64 1.74 0.21
N LEU A 97 -0.13 2.24 -0.77
CA LEU A 97 -0.55 3.65 -0.80
C LEU A 97 -1.46 4.01 0.38
N THR A 98 -2.38 3.12 0.76
CA THR A 98 -3.28 3.37 1.89
C THR A 98 -2.52 3.45 3.22
N VAL A 99 -1.51 2.60 3.43
CA VAL A 99 -0.71 2.57 4.66
C VAL A 99 0.25 3.75 4.73
N GLN A 100 0.88 4.12 3.62
CA GLN A 100 1.92 5.15 3.60
C GLN A 100 1.40 6.57 3.41
N ALA A 101 0.44 6.77 2.49
CA ALA A 101 -0.09 8.08 2.13
C ALA A 101 -1.52 8.33 2.65
N GLY A 102 -2.18 7.30 3.15
CA GLY A 102 -3.58 7.36 3.56
C GLY A 102 -4.55 7.17 2.38
N TYR A 103 -5.72 6.60 2.67
CA TYR A 103 -6.74 6.40 1.65
C TYR A 103 -7.44 7.71 1.26
N VAL A 104 -7.40 8.07 -0.02
CA VAL A 104 -8.05 9.24 -0.60
C VAL A 104 -9.27 8.81 -1.40
N LYS A 105 -10.47 9.15 -0.88
CA LYS A 105 -11.75 8.89 -1.55
C LYS A 105 -12.04 9.93 -2.65
N ARG A 106 -13.02 9.61 -3.50
CA ARG A 106 -13.55 10.55 -4.51
C ARG A 106 -13.97 11.88 -3.87
N GLY A 107 -13.56 12.99 -4.49
CA GLY A 107 -13.77 14.34 -4.00
C GLY A 107 -12.66 14.88 -3.08
N GLY A 108 -11.63 14.07 -2.78
CA GLY A 108 -10.48 14.45 -1.95
C GLY A 108 -9.23 14.87 -2.72
N GLY A 109 -9.33 15.13 -4.03
CA GLY A 109 -8.18 15.33 -4.92
C GLY A 109 -7.80 14.05 -5.67
N TRP A 110 -6.49 13.82 -5.88
CA TRP A 110 -5.98 12.65 -6.59
C TRP A 110 -6.22 11.38 -5.78
N THR A 111 -7.23 10.61 -6.20
CA THR A 111 -7.74 9.48 -5.43
C THR A 111 -6.78 8.30 -5.42
N THR A 112 -6.84 7.44 -4.40
CA THR A 112 -6.01 6.22 -4.36
C THR A 112 -6.27 5.33 -5.57
N ALA A 113 -7.51 5.30 -6.10
CA ALA A 113 -7.82 4.55 -7.32
C ALA A 113 -7.16 5.15 -8.58
N GLU A 114 -7.06 6.48 -8.69
CA GLU A 114 -6.35 7.15 -9.78
C GLU A 114 -4.84 6.97 -9.66
N GLN A 115 -4.29 6.94 -8.44
CA GLN A 115 -2.87 6.65 -8.19
C GLN A 115 -2.52 5.21 -8.57
N VAL A 116 -3.34 4.22 -8.18
CA VAL A 116 -3.15 2.82 -8.58
C VAL A 116 -3.27 2.65 -10.10
N ARG A 117 -4.24 3.33 -10.74
CA ARG A 117 -4.34 3.38 -12.20
C ARG A 117 -3.09 3.98 -12.84
N ALA A 118 -2.57 5.07 -12.29
CA ALA A 118 -1.36 5.71 -12.81
C ALA A 118 -0.13 4.80 -12.75
N LEU A 119 -0.01 3.98 -11.69
CA LEU A 119 1.08 3.02 -11.52
C LEU A 119 0.96 1.83 -12.49
N LEU A 120 -0.25 1.30 -12.71
CA LEU A 120 -0.45 0.07 -13.50
C LEU A 120 -0.69 0.32 -14.99
N LEU A 121 -1.35 1.43 -15.33
CA LEU A 121 -1.79 1.75 -16.69
C LEU A 121 -1.14 3.03 -17.23
N GLY A 122 -0.44 3.80 -16.39
CA GLY A 122 0.16 5.08 -16.75
C GLY A 122 -0.83 6.25 -16.73
N GLY A 123 -0.41 7.38 -17.30
CA GLY A 123 -1.23 8.60 -17.43
C GLY A 123 -0.91 9.71 -16.42
N ALA A 124 0.02 9.49 -15.49
CA ALA A 124 0.57 10.54 -14.62
C ALA A 124 1.96 11.00 -15.10
N GLY A 125 2.35 12.21 -14.72
CA GLY A 125 3.69 12.73 -14.96
C GLY A 125 4.75 11.96 -14.14
N ARG A 126 5.99 11.91 -14.65
CA ARG A 126 7.10 11.15 -14.05
C ARG A 126 7.32 11.46 -12.57
N GLU A 127 7.34 12.74 -12.21
CA GLU A 127 7.54 13.17 -10.82
C GLU A 127 6.48 12.60 -9.87
N ALA A 128 5.21 12.57 -10.31
CA ALA A 128 4.12 12.01 -9.53
C ALA A 128 4.24 10.49 -9.41
N VAL A 129 4.68 9.80 -10.46
CA VAL A 129 4.92 8.34 -10.46
C VAL A 129 6.11 7.97 -9.57
N ASP A 130 7.18 8.75 -9.60
CA ASP A 130 8.37 8.53 -8.76
C ASP A 130 8.00 8.64 -7.26
N GLN A 131 7.20 9.65 -6.89
CA GLN A 131 6.68 9.79 -5.52
C GLN A 131 5.82 8.58 -5.10
N LEU A 132 4.96 8.08 -5.97
CA LEU A 132 4.17 6.89 -5.68
C LEU A 132 5.04 5.64 -5.47
N HIS A 133 6.10 5.46 -6.27
CA HIS A 133 7.04 4.35 -6.08
C HIS A 133 7.81 4.44 -4.75
N GLU A 134 8.13 5.64 -4.27
CA GLU A 134 8.70 5.80 -2.92
C GLU A 134 7.76 5.29 -1.83
N HIS A 135 6.47 5.59 -1.94
CA HIS A 135 5.46 5.03 -1.03
C HIS A 135 5.38 3.50 -1.13
N LEU A 136 5.44 2.93 -2.33
CA LEU A 136 5.47 1.47 -2.48
C LEU A 136 6.68 0.83 -1.78
N ARG A 137 7.88 1.41 -1.93
CA ARG A 137 9.11 0.89 -1.29
C ARG A 137 9.10 1.05 0.23
N ALA A 138 8.48 2.09 0.75
CA ALA A 138 8.37 2.35 2.18
C ALA A 138 7.36 1.43 2.89
N ALA A 139 6.46 0.80 2.14
CA ALA A 139 5.42 -0.05 2.70
C ALA A 139 5.97 -1.43 3.12
N GLY A 140 5.91 -1.72 4.42
CA GLY A 140 6.18 -3.06 4.96
C GLY A 140 4.90 -3.91 5.04
N ASN A 141 5.05 -5.23 4.92
CA ASN A 141 3.98 -6.23 5.10
C ASN A 141 2.74 -6.04 4.18
N VAL A 142 3.00 -5.65 2.92
CA VAL A 142 1.97 -5.40 1.91
C VAL A 142 1.28 -6.69 1.49
N ASP A 143 2.06 -7.73 1.15
CA ASP A 143 1.57 -8.99 0.56
C ASP A 143 0.57 -9.70 1.48
N ALA A 144 0.91 -9.84 2.78
CA ALA A 144 0.03 -10.50 3.75
C ALA A 144 -1.29 -9.72 3.94
N THR A 145 -1.21 -8.39 3.91
CA THR A 145 -2.40 -7.53 4.03
C THR A 145 -3.25 -7.59 2.76
N ALA A 146 -2.63 -7.56 1.58
CA ALA A 146 -3.31 -7.69 0.29
C ALA A 146 -4.03 -9.05 0.16
N ALA A 147 -3.36 -10.14 0.53
CA ALA A 147 -3.94 -11.48 0.58
C ALA A 147 -5.14 -11.54 1.54
N ALA A 148 -5.05 -10.93 2.72
CA ALA A 148 -6.15 -10.90 3.68
C ALA A 148 -7.33 -10.02 3.18
N VAL A 149 -7.06 -8.93 2.47
CA VAL A 149 -8.12 -8.13 1.82
C VAL A 149 -8.81 -8.93 0.72
N ARG A 150 -8.04 -9.68 -0.09
CA ARG A 150 -8.60 -10.55 -1.14
C ARG A 150 -9.48 -11.65 -0.56
N ASP A 151 -8.98 -12.35 0.47
CA ASP A 151 -9.74 -13.36 1.20
C ASP A 151 -11.05 -12.79 1.77
N TRP A 152 -10.98 -11.61 2.38
CA TRP A 152 -12.16 -10.90 2.88
C TRP A 152 -13.15 -10.47 1.79
N CYS A 153 -12.67 -10.24 0.56
CA CYS A 153 -13.54 -9.98 -0.59
C CYS A 153 -14.23 -11.25 -1.09
N LEU A 154 -13.52 -12.39 -1.12
CA LEU A 154 -14.03 -13.69 -1.56
C LEU A 154 -15.03 -14.30 -0.56
N HIS A 155 -14.68 -14.30 0.72
CA HIS A 155 -15.40 -15.01 1.78
C HIS A 155 -16.26 -14.09 2.65
N GLY A 156 -16.34 -12.79 2.32
CA GLY A 156 -17.30 -11.89 2.95
C GLY A 156 -18.73 -12.34 2.66
N ASP A 157 -19.67 -12.06 3.58
CA ASP A 157 -21.08 -12.44 3.43
C ASP A 157 -21.70 -11.77 2.18
N ALA A 158 -21.63 -12.46 1.04
CA ALA A 158 -22.10 -12.01 -0.26
C ALA A 158 -23.64 -11.97 -0.35
N ALA A 159 -24.33 -12.63 0.59
CA ALA A 159 -25.78 -12.60 0.73
C ALA A 159 -26.25 -11.29 1.40
N ALA A 160 -25.42 -10.67 2.23
CA ALA A 160 -25.76 -9.47 2.99
C ALA A 160 -25.71 -8.14 2.20
N SER A 161 -25.04 -8.08 1.03
CA SER A 161 -24.95 -6.82 0.26
C SER A 161 -24.62 -7.01 -1.21
N GLY A 162 -25.36 -6.30 -2.10
CA GLY A 162 -25.06 -6.26 -3.53
C GLY A 162 -23.67 -5.72 -3.87
N TYR A 163 -23.09 -4.90 -2.97
CA TYR A 163 -21.70 -4.43 -3.10
C TYR A 163 -20.68 -5.56 -2.87
N ARG A 164 -20.90 -6.40 -1.84
CA ARG A 164 -20.03 -7.54 -1.52
C ARG A 164 -19.99 -8.56 -2.66
N ARG A 165 -21.13 -8.83 -3.28
CA ARG A 165 -21.22 -9.72 -4.44
C ARG A 165 -20.42 -9.21 -5.64
N LYS A 166 -20.43 -7.90 -5.88
CA LYS A 166 -19.61 -7.29 -6.94
C LYS A 166 -18.12 -7.38 -6.63
N LEU A 167 -17.73 -7.17 -5.37
CA LEU A 167 -16.35 -7.34 -4.93
C LEU A 167 -15.85 -8.78 -5.11
N ALA A 168 -16.60 -9.78 -4.61
CA ALA A 168 -16.24 -11.19 -4.74
C ALA A 168 -15.99 -11.57 -6.21
N ARG A 169 -16.92 -11.21 -7.10
CA ARG A 169 -16.76 -11.44 -8.54
C ARG A 169 -15.55 -10.73 -9.14
N ALA A 170 -15.25 -9.51 -8.69
CA ALA A 170 -14.13 -8.73 -9.21
C ALA A 170 -12.76 -9.30 -8.78
N VAL A 171 -12.68 -10.04 -7.67
CA VAL A 171 -11.41 -10.59 -7.16
C VAL A 171 -11.18 -12.07 -7.52
N GLU A 172 -12.17 -12.74 -8.12
CA GLU A 172 -12.10 -14.13 -8.62
C GLU A 172 -11.42 -14.25 -9.99
N GLN A 173 -11.31 -13.15 -10.73
CA GLN A 173 -10.80 -13.11 -12.10
C GLN A 173 -9.81 -11.97 -12.25
N ASP A 174 -9.04 -11.94 -13.34
CA ASP A 174 -8.24 -10.76 -13.67
C ASP A 174 -9.14 -9.54 -13.80
N LEU A 175 -8.65 -8.38 -13.38
CA LEU A 175 -9.46 -7.21 -13.10
C LEU A 175 -9.53 -6.28 -14.30
N ALA A 176 -10.74 -5.98 -14.79
CA ALA A 176 -10.90 -4.95 -15.81
C ALA A 176 -10.51 -3.57 -15.25
N PRO A 177 -9.91 -2.65 -16.03
CA PRO A 177 -9.53 -1.32 -15.57
C PRO A 177 -10.66 -0.49 -14.92
N ALA A 178 -11.90 -0.72 -15.38
CA ALA A 178 -13.09 -0.10 -14.83
C ALA A 178 -13.31 -0.47 -13.34
N ASP A 179 -12.92 -1.68 -12.94
CA ASP A 179 -13.17 -2.25 -11.63
C ASP A 179 -12.06 -1.96 -10.59
N ILE A 180 -10.95 -1.32 -11.00
CA ILE A 180 -9.88 -0.90 -10.09
C ILE A 180 -10.43 -0.09 -8.91
N GLY A 181 -11.32 0.87 -9.18
CA GLY A 181 -11.91 1.70 -8.12
C GLY A 181 -12.73 0.88 -7.11
N LEU A 182 -13.39 -0.18 -7.56
CA LEU A 182 -14.15 -1.09 -6.71
C LEU A 182 -13.22 -1.87 -5.78
N VAL A 183 -12.20 -2.52 -6.33
CA VAL A 183 -11.23 -3.32 -5.56
C VAL A 183 -10.41 -2.46 -4.60
N VAL A 184 -9.92 -1.30 -5.05
CA VAL A 184 -9.16 -0.36 -4.20
C VAL A 184 -9.98 0.10 -2.99
N SER A 185 -11.31 0.25 -3.15
CA SER A 185 -12.19 0.66 -2.04
C SER A 185 -12.41 -0.43 -0.98
N ALA A 186 -12.07 -1.68 -1.27
CA ALA A 186 -12.12 -2.78 -0.30
C ALA A 186 -11.07 -2.64 0.81
N VAL A 187 -9.87 -2.15 0.48
CA VAL A 187 -8.75 -1.98 1.42
C VAL A 187 -9.15 -1.21 2.69
N PRO A 188 -9.63 0.04 2.63
CA PRO A 188 -10.00 0.78 3.83
C PRO A 188 -11.22 0.18 4.55
N MET A 189 -12.07 -0.60 3.87
CA MET A 189 -13.19 -1.30 4.51
C MET A 189 -12.69 -2.49 5.33
N TYR A 190 -11.83 -3.32 4.75
CA TYR A 190 -11.16 -4.42 5.45
C TYR A 190 -10.39 -3.88 6.65
N LEU A 191 -9.54 -2.87 6.49
CA LEU A 191 -8.76 -2.30 7.60
C LEU A 191 -9.66 -1.78 8.74
N ARG A 192 -10.78 -1.13 8.43
CA ARG A 192 -11.77 -0.72 9.45
C ARG A 192 -12.47 -1.90 10.11
N GLU A 193 -12.69 -3.00 9.39
CA GLU A 193 -13.32 -4.19 9.94
C GLU A 193 -12.34 -5.02 10.78
N ALA A 194 -11.10 -5.21 10.32
CA ALA A 194 -10.01 -5.79 11.08
C ALA A 194 -9.78 -5.01 12.38
N GLN A 195 -9.72 -3.68 12.31
CA GLN A 195 -9.66 -2.83 13.51
C GLN A 195 -10.88 -3.03 14.41
N ARG A 196 -12.09 -3.15 13.83
CA ARG A 196 -13.30 -3.42 14.61
C ARG A 196 -13.28 -4.80 15.25
N ARG A 197 -12.80 -5.85 14.59
CA ARG A 197 -12.69 -7.21 15.15
C ARG A 197 -11.68 -7.26 16.30
N LEU A 198 -10.51 -6.65 16.12
CA LEU A 198 -9.54 -6.42 17.20
C LEU A 198 -10.18 -5.71 18.40
N THR A 199 -11.04 -4.72 18.13
CA THR A 199 -11.75 -4.06 19.22
C THR A 199 -12.92 -4.87 19.78
N ALA A 200 -13.65 -5.65 18.98
CA ALA A 200 -14.95 -6.20 19.35
C ALA A 200 -14.85 -7.45 20.23
N GLU A 201 -13.76 -8.22 20.12
CA GLU A 201 -13.65 -9.54 20.76
C GLU A 201 -12.63 -9.61 21.91
N ASP A 202 -11.59 -8.77 21.95
CA ASP A 202 -10.56 -8.90 22.99
C ASP A 202 -10.72 -7.90 24.14
N ARG A 203 -11.33 -8.40 25.23
CA ARG A 203 -10.97 -7.92 26.57
C ARG A 203 -9.66 -8.60 26.94
N GLU A 204 -8.56 -7.89 26.77
CA GLU A 204 -7.27 -8.38 27.25
C GLU A 204 -7.21 -8.20 28.77
N SER A 205 -6.90 -9.27 29.50
CA SER A 205 -6.63 -9.23 30.94
C SER A 205 -5.13 -9.44 31.13
N ILE A 206 -4.43 -8.39 31.50
CA ILE A 206 -2.97 -8.37 31.66
C ILE A 206 -2.60 -8.12 33.12
N THR A 207 -1.47 -8.67 33.55
CA THR A 207 -0.81 -8.28 34.81
C THR A 207 0.44 -7.51 34.46
N ALA A 208 0.46 -6.22 34.78
CA ALA A 208 1.52 -5.30 34.36
C ALA A 208 1.89 -4.31 35.47
N THR A 209 3.09 -3.76 35.39
CA THR A 209 3.60 -2.74 36.30
C THR A 209 3.44 -1.37 35.65
N VAL A 210 2.90 -0.40 36.38
CA VAL A 210 2.78 0.98 35.91
C VAL A 210 4.18 1.57 35.78
N THR A 211 4.55 1.95 34.56
CA THR A 211 5.86 2.53 34.24
C THR A 211 5.82 4.04 34.18
N GLU A 212 4.67 4.64 33.88
CA GLU A 212 4.55 6.10 33.76
C GLU A 212 3.09 6.53 33.96
N VAL A 213 2.88 7.64 34.67
CA VAL A 213 1.57 8.29 34.78
C VAL A 213 1.71 9.77 34.43
N SER A 214 1.19 10.18 33.27
CA SER A 214 1.30 11.56 32.78
C SER A 214 -0.05 12.26 32.75
N LEU A 215 -0.07 13.56 33.06
CA LEU A 215 -1.26 14.41 32.99
C LEU A 215 -1.59 14.73 31.52
N LEU A 216 -2.87 14.63 31.17
CA LEU A 216 -3.40 15.04 29.88
C LEU A 216 -4.31 16.24 30.05
N THR A 217 -4.12 17.25 29.20
CA THR A 217 -5.02 18.40 29.12
C THR A 217 -6.41 17.94 28.71
N SER A 218 -7.42 18.24 29.54
CA SER A 218 -8.80 17.84 29.31
C SER A 218 -9.75 18.91 29.85
N GLN A 219 -10.74 19.27 29.03
CA GLN A 219 -11.80 20.20 29.41
C GLN A 219 -12.89 19.58 30.30
N TRP A 220 -12.85 18.25 30.48
CA TRP A 220 -13.87 17.48 31.22
C TRP A 220 -13.39 16.97 32.58
N GLY A 221 -12.27 17.49 33.08
CA GLY A 221 -11.68 17.10 34.35
C GLY A 221 -10.31 16.43 34.21
N GLU A 222 -9.74 16.04 35.34
CA GLU A 222 -8.40 15.47 35.43
C GLU A 222 -8.31 14.14 34.67
N ARG A 223 -7.51 14.12 33.60
CA ARG A 223 -7.27 12.94 32.78
C ARG A 223 -5.79 12.59 32.86
N ARG A 224 -5.47 11.32 33.07
CA ARG A 224 -4.09 10.83 33.11
C ARG A 224 -3.88 9.71 32.10
N ARG A 225 -2.76 9.70 31.40
CA ARG A 225 -2.29 8.56 30.63
C ARG A 225 -1.49 7.66 31.57
N VAL A 226 -1.94 6.42 31.71
CA VAL A 226 -1.26 5.37 32.45
C VAL A 226 -0.56 4.47 31.44
N ARG A 227 0.74 4.29 31.58
CA ARG A 227 1.53 3.33 30.81
C ARG A 227 1.99 2.19 31.69
N LEU A 228 2.00 0.99 31.13
CA LEU A 228 2.40 -0.22 31.83
C LEU A 228 3.31 -1.08 30.96
N ALA A 229 4.13 -1.87 31.64
CA ALA A 229 4.89 -2.95 31.04
C ALA A 229 4.52 -4.27 31.72
N ASP A 230 4.29 -5.32 30.93
CA ASP A 230 4.10 -6.67 31.47
C ASP A 230 5.45 -7.36 31.74
N GLY A 231 5.40 -8.57 32.30
CA GLY A 231 6.60 -9.38 32.55
C GLY A 231 7.32 -9.87 31.29
N ALA A 232 6.71 -9.72 30.11
CA ALA A 232 7.28 -10.09 28.81
C ALA A 232 7.87 -8.87 28.07
N GLY A 233 7.84 -7.67 28.66
CA GLY A 233 8.34 -6.43 28.06
C GLY A 233 7.38 -5.78 27.05
N ARG A 234 6.12 -6.22 26.98
CA ARG A 234 5.10 -5.58 26.15
C ARG A 234 4.63 -4.29 26.79
N LEU A 235 4.43 -3.27 25.98
CA LEU A 235 4.01 -1.95 26.43
C LEU A 235 2.51 -1.76 26.22
N TYR A 236 1.88 -1.17 27.22
CA TYR A 236 0.45 -0.86 27.23
C TYR A 236 0.21 0.58 27.65
N ALA A 237 -0.82 1.21 27.10
CA ALA A 237 -1.22 2.56 27.48
C ALA A 237 -2.75 2.70 27.54
N TRP A 238 -3.28 3.43 28.51
CA TRP A 238 -4.67 3.88 28.48
C TRP A 238 -4.82 5.25 29.13
N ASP A 239 -5.84 6.00 28.73
CA ASP A 239 -6.18 7.26 29.40
C ASP A 239 -7.31 7.04 30.41
N SER A 240 -7.07 7.37 31.68
CA SER A 240 -8.05 7.28 32.77
C SER A 240 -8.56 8.67 33.15
N MET A 241 -9.85 8.75 33.48
CA MET A 241 -10.44 9.85 34.25
C MET A 241 -10.99 9.36 35.60
N THR A 242 -10.82 8.06 35.91
CA THR A 242 -11.36 7.43 37.11
C THR A 242 -10.33 7.47 38.23
N LYS A 243 -10.74 8.02 39.37
CA LYS A 243 -9.96 8.05 40.62
C LYS A 243 -10.27 6.81 41.48
N PRO A 244 -9.32 6.30 42.28
CA PRO A 244 -7.92 6.73 42.36
C PRO A 244 -7.13 6.36 41.10
N PHE A 245 -6.18 7.21 40.70
CA PHE A 245 -5.27 6.88 39.61
C PHE A 245 -4.21 5.90 40.11
N PRO A 246 -3.79 4.92 39.29
CA PRO A 246 -2.61 4.12 39.57
C PRO A 246 -1.38 4.99 39.83
N GLU A 247 -0.49 4.49 40.68
CA GLU A 247 0.81 5.11 40.95
C GLU A 247 1.93 4.39 40.18
N GLU A 248 3.00 5.12 39.87
CA GLU A 248 4.18 4.55 39.23
C GLU A 248 4.80 3.46 40.12
N GLY A 249 5.24 2.36 39.50
CA GLY A 249 5.74 1.17 40.20
C GLY A 249 4.66 0.23 40.74
N GLN A 250 3.38 0.61 40.68
CA GLN A 250 2.30 -0.26 41.14
C GLN A 250 2.09 -1.43 40.17
N ARG A 251 1.99 -2.65 40.70
CA ARG A 251 1.63 -3.84 39.93
C ARG A 251 0.12 -4.06 39.96
N LEU A 252 -0.50 -4.17 38.79
CA LEU A 252 -1.95 -4.21 38.63
C LEU A 252 -2.39 -5.30 37.67
N ARG A 253 -3.58 -5.84 37.93
CA ARG A 253 -4.33 -6.60 36.93
C ARG A 253 -5.27 -5.65 36.19
N VAL A 254 -5.06 -5.50 34.90
CA VAL A 254 -5.77 -4.58 34.03
C VAL A 254 -6.57 -5.39 33.05
N THR A 255 -7.88 -5.19 33.02
CA THR A 255 -8.74 -5.76 31.98
C THR A 255 -9.31 -4.65 31.14
N GLY A 256 -8.90 -4.56 29.88
CA GLY A 256 -9.27 -3.48 28.98
C GLY A 256 -9.58 -3.98 27.58
N ARG A 257 -10.25 -3.15 26.79
CA ARG A 257 -10.50 -3.41 25.37
C ARG A 257 -9.34 -2.83 24.57
N VAL A 258 -8.71 -3.62 23.71
CA VAL A 258 -7.67 -3.13 22.79
C VAL A 258 -8.31 -2.22 21.75
N VAL A 259 -7.76 -1.02 21.55
CA VAL A 259 -8.30 -0.01 20.62
C VAL A 259 -7.38 0.23 19.44
N ARG A 260 -6.08 0.17 19.64
CA ARG A 260 -5.06 0.36 18.59
C ARG A 260 -3.69 -0.09 19.09
N ASN A 261 -2.81 -0.40 18.15
CA ASN A 261 -1.38 -0.52 18.39
C ASN A 261 -0.68 0.71 17.83
N ALA A 262 0.32 1.22 18.54
CA ALA A 262 1.20 2.29 18.11
C ALA A 262 2.66 1.80 18.21
N VAL A 263 3.58 2.46 17.51
CA VAL A 263 5.02 2.19 17.65
C VAL A 263 5.64 3.34 18.44
N ARG A 264 6.32 3.01 19.55
CA ARG A 264 7.07 3.95 20.38
C ARG A 264 8.47 3.40 20.62
N GLU A 265 9.49 4.19 20.29
CA GLU A 265 10.90 3.81 20.54
C GLU A 265 11.27 2.43 19.94
N GLY A 266 10.67 2.09 18.80
CA GLY A 266 10.85 0.79 18.13
C GLY A 266 10.05 -0.38 18.72
N MET A 267 9.28 -0.16 19.79
CA MET A 267 8.44 -1.17 20.43
C MET A 267 6.95 -0.93 20.16
N VAL A 268 6.17 -2.01 20.08
CA VAL A 268 4.71 -1.94 19.90
C VAL A 268 4.04 -1.61 21.24
N GLU A 269 3.39 -0.45 21.31
CA GLU A 269 2.55 -0.01 22.43
C GLU A 269 1.08 -0.30 22.13
N THR A 270 0.45 -1.11 22.97
CA THR A 270 -0.96 -1.50 22.85
C THR A 270 -1.84 -0.55 23.65
N TYR A 271 -2.77 0.13 22.97
CA TYR A 271 -3.64 1.11 23.60
C TYR A 271 -4.97 0.47 24.04
N LEU A 272 -5.26 0.54 25.33
CA LEU A 272 -6.45 -0.02 25.96
C LEU A 272 -7.52 1.07 26.23
N THR A 273 -8.79 0.67 26.27
CA THR A 273 -9.90 1.51 26.72
C THR A 273 -10.85 0.75 27.62
N ARG A 274 -11.72 1.48 28.34
CA ARG A 274 -12.70 0.93 29.28
C ARG A 274 -12.05 -0.03 30.28
N CYS A 275 -10.86 0.33 30.73
CA CYS A 275 -10.04 -0.50 31.61
C CYS A 275 -10.70 -0.63 32.98
N ARG A 276 -10.72 -1.86 33.50
CA ARG A 276 -10.96 -2.18 34.89
C ARG A 276 -9.65 -2.57 35.54
N VAL A 277 -9.37 -1.99 36.69
CA VAL A 277 -8.14 -2.20 37.44
C VAL A 277 -8.46 -2.96 38.71
N ALA A 278 -7.69 -3.99 39.00
CA ALA A 278 -7.70 -4.71 40.26
C ALA A 278 -6.26 -4.83 40.79
N PRO A 279 -6.08 -4.98 42.12
CA PRO A 279 -4.80 -5.39 42.68
C PRO A 279 -4.32 -6.68 41.99
N ALA A 280 -3.03 -6.74 41.64
CA ALA A 280 -2.41 -7.92 41.05
C ALA A 280 -2.25 -9.06 42.07
#